data_AF-A0A957CNV4-F1
#
_entry.id   AF-A0A957CNV4-F1
#
_cell.length_a   1.000
_cell.length_b   1.000
_cell.length_c   1.000
_cell.angle_alpha   90.00
_cell.angle_beta   90.00
_cell.angle_gamma   90.00
#
_symmetry.space_group_name_H-M   'P 1'
#
loop_
_entity.id
_entity.type
_entity.pdbx_description
1 polymer ?
#
loop_
_entity_poly.entity_id
_entity_poly.type
_entity_poly.pdbx_seq_one_letter_code
_entity_poly.pdbx_strand_id
1 'polypeptide(L)'
;MSKTTRNLIIFTAVSLSSGFIGMAVNRLNPPADPMQGLGTLIWLVLPMVTGLLLRAFGGDGWQDAGFKFNLKTGWYWYLVALAIPPIVTLLVMVPAGLADAISLDGLMAQGVGAFLGLAAVTFAGSMVKNIFEEFAWRGYLAPRFEAARLHPFANAALTG
;
A
#
# COMPACT_ATOMS: atom_id res chain seq x y z
N MET A 1 -31.13 1.35 -1.05
CA MET A 1 -29.70 1.13 -0.78
C MET A 1 -29.21 2.17 0.22
N SER A 2 -28.46 1.79 1.26
CA SER A 2 -27.90 2.76 2.22
C SER A 2 -26.80 3.60 1.55
N LYS A 3 -26.51 4.80 2.08
CA LYS A 3 -25.41 5.65 1.59
C LYS A 3 -24.07 4.90 1.65
N THR A 4 -23.83 4.18 2.75
CA THR A 4 -22.61 3.38 2.94
C THR A 4 -22.48 2.28 1.90
N THR A 5 -23.55 1.51 1.64
CA THR A 5 -23.54 0.46 0.61
C THR A 5 -23.30 1.05 -0.79
N ARG A 6 -23.95 2.18 -1.12
CA ARG A 6 -23.73 2.89 -2.38
C ARG A 6 -22.25 3.26 -2.55
N ASN A 7 -21.67 3.89 -1.54
CA ASN A 7 -20.31 4.40 -1.61
C ASN A 7 -19.29 3.25 -1.69
N LEU A 8 -19.50 2.16 -0.95
CA LEU A 8 -18.69 0.93 -1.06
C LEU A 8 -18.74 0.31 -2.46
N ILE A 9 -19.91 0.28 -3.10
CA ILE A 9 -20.05 -0.21 -4.48
C ILE A 9 -19.26 0.69 -5.44
N ILE A 10 -19.39 2.03 -5.33
CA ILE A 10 -18.65 2.98 -6.16
C ILE A 10 -17.15 2.79 -5.99
N PHE A 11 -16.67 2.78 -4.74
CA PHE A 11 -15.25 2.61 -4.43
C PHE A 11 -14.71 1.29 -4.97
N THR A 12 -15.42 0.18 -4.76
CA THR A 12 -15.04 -1.14 -5.26
C THR A 12 -14.99 -1.17 -6.79
N ALA A 13 -16.01 -0.64 -7.47
CA ALA A 13 -16.06 -0.60 -8.92
C ALA A 13 -14.89 0.20 -9.51
N VAL A 14 -14.59 1.37 -8.96
CA VAL A 14 -13.45 2.19 -9.40
C VAL A 14 -12.12 1.50 -9.09
N SER A 15 -11.97 0.94 -7.88
CA SER A 15 -10.71 0.29 -7.47
C SER A 15 -10.39 -0.92 -8.34
N LEU A 16 -11.38 -1.78 -8.62
CA LEU A 16 -11.20 -2.95 -9.48
C LEU A 16 -10.96 -2.58 -10.95
N SER A 17 -11.60 -1.51 -11.44
CA SER A 17 -11.44 -1.08 -12.84
C SER A 17 -10.17 -0.25 -13.07
N SER A 18 -9.61 0.39 -12.03
CA SER A 18 -8.45 1.28 -12.12
C SER A 18 -7.25 0.64 -12.82
N GLY A 19 -6.98 -0.65 -12.56
CA GLY A 19 -5.88 -1.38 -13.20
C GLY A 19 -6.10 -1.57 -14.69
N PHE A 20 -7.33 -1.90 -15.10
CA PHE A 20 -7.68 -2.03 -16.52
C PHE A 20 -7.65 -0.69 -17.26
N ILE A 21 -8.12 0.38 -16.62
CA ILE A 21 -8.02 1.74 -17.14
C ILE A 21 -6.54 2.11 -17.32
N GLY A 22 -5.71 1.83 -16.30
CA GLY A 22 -4.27 2.04 -16.36
C GLY A 22 -3.61 1.30 -17.52
N MET A 23 -3.92 0.01 -17.68
CA MET A 23 -3.43 -0.78 -18.82
C MET A 23 -3.85 -0.21 -20.17
N ALA A 24 -5.11 0.23 -20.31
CA ALA A 24 -5.60 0.85 -21.54
C ALA A 24 -4.83 2.15 -21.86
N VAL A 25 -4.51 2.97 -20.85
CA VAL A 25 -3.71 4.19 -21.00
C VAL A 25 -2.28 3.87 -21.42
N ASN A 26 -1.65 2.86 -20.79
CA ASN A 26 -0.30 2.43 -21.17
C ASN A 26 -0.22 1.94 -22.63
N ARG A 27 -1.31 1.45 -23.23
CA ARG A 27 -1.31 1.08 -24.66
C ARG A 27 -1.21 2.28 -25.60
N LEU A 28 -1.64 3.46 -25.17
CA LEU A 28 -1.53 4.70 -25.97
C LEU A 28 -0.10 5.24 -26.00
N ASN A 29 0.68 4.96 -24.96
CA ASN A 29 2.10 5.30 -24.87
C ASN A 29 2.85 4.21 -24.06
N PRO A 30 3.26 3.12 -24.72
CA PRO A 30 3.87 1.98 -24.04
C PRO A 30 5.17 2.35 -23.33
N PRO A 31 5.26 2.21 -22.00
CA PRO A 31 6.51 2.44 -21.28
C PRO A 31 7.49 1.27 -21.51
N ALA A 32 8.79 1.53 -21.34
CA ALA A 32 9.81 0.47 -21.37
C ALA A 32 9.60 -0.55 -20.23
N ASP A 33 9.18 -0.07 -19.05
CA ASP A 33 8.72 -0.90 -17.94
C ASP A 33 7.22 -0.66 -17.72
N PRO A 34 6.37 -1.70 -17.84
CA PRO A 34 4.93 -1.60 -17.59
C PRO A 34 4.55 -0.95 -16.25
N MET A 35 5.39 -1.08 -15.23
CA MET A 35 5.19 -0.52 -13.89
C MET A 35 5.64 0.94 -13.76
N GLN A 36 6.26 1.52 -14.78
CA GLN A 36 6.72 2.91 -14.77
C GLN A 36 5.88 3.83 -15.68
N GLY A 37 4.78 3.32 -16.24
CA GLY A 37 3.88 4.10 -17.10
C GLY A 37 2.85 4.95 -16.36
N LEU A 38 2.25 5.90 -17.08
CA LEU A 38 1.13 6.72 -16.58
C LEU A 38 -0.05 5.86 -16.12
N GLY A 39 -0.27 4.71 -16.75
CA GLY A 39 -1.27 3.75 -16.36
C GLY A 39 -1.10 3.24 -14.93
N THR A 40 0.14 3.02 -14.48
CA THR A 40 0.44 2.60 -13.11
C THR A 40 0.11 3.71 -12.12
N LEU A 41 0.41 4.97 -12.47
CA LEU A 41 0.02 6.12 -11.66
C LEU A 41 -1.51 6.21 -11.53
N ILE A 42 -2.26 5.98 -12.61
CA ILE A 42 -3.73 5.96 -12.57
C ILE A 42 -4.21 4.84 -11.63
N TRP A 43 -3.71 3.62 -11.81
CA TRP A 43 -4.05 2.48 -10.96
C TRP A 43 -3.80 2.78 -9.47
N LEU A 44 -2.68 3.43 -9.15
CA LEU A 44 -2.29 3.77 -7.79
C LEU A 44 -3.14 4.89 -7.17
N VAL A 45 -3.41 5.96 -7.92
CA VAL A 45 -4.02 7.19 -7.40
C VAL A 45 -5.55 7.13 -7.38
N LEU A 46 -6.16 6.42 -8.33
CA LEU A 46 -7.61 6.46 -8.54
C LEU A 46 -8.43 5.93 -7.34
N PRO A 47 -8.04 4.84 -6.66
CA PRO A 47 -8.72 4.40 -5.43
C PRO A 47 -8.66 5.47 -4.33
N MET A 48 -7.49 6.06 -4.10
CA MET A 48 -7.31 7.14 -3.11
C MET A 48 -8.24 8.31 -3.41
N VAL A 49 -8.21 8.83 -4.63
CA VAL A 49 -9.05 9.98 -5.05
C VAL A 49 -10.53 9.64 -4.87
N THR A 50 -10.95 8.43 -5.23
CA THR A 50 -12.34 7.99 -5.06
C THR A 50 -12.74 8.00 -3.59
N GLY A 51 -11.91 7.45 -2.69
CA GLY A 51 -12.16 7.47 -1.25
C GLY A 51 -12.28 8.90 -0.71
N LEU A 52 -11.38 9.81 -1.11
CA LEU A 52 -11.42 11.21 -0.71
C LEU A 52 -12.69 11.92 -1.19
N LEU A 53 -13.11 11.68 -2.44
CA LEU A 53 -14.34 12.26 -3.00
C LEU A 53 -15.59 11.72 -2.29
N LEU A 54 -15.64 10.43 -1.96
CA LEU A 54 -16.76 9.85 -1.20
C LEU A 54 -16.83 10.37 0.24
N ARG A 55 -15.68 10.62 0.87
CA ARG A 55 -15.60 11.33 2.17
C ARG A 55 -16.12 12.76 2.08
N ALA A 56 -15.65 13.53 1.11
CA ALA A 56 -16.01 14.94 0.93
C ALA A 56 -17.47 15.14 0.48
N PHE A 57 -17.93 14.36 -0.49
CA PHE A 57 -19.20 14.59 -1.20
C PHE A 57 -20.18 13.43 -1.11
N GLY A 58 -19.70 12.21 -0.86
CA GLY A 58 -20.53 11.01 -0.70
C GLY A 58 -21.25 10.91 0.66
N GLY A 59 -20.95 11.83 1.58
CA GLY A 59 -21.57 11.89 2.91
C GLY A 59 -20.92 10.96 3.94
N ASP A 60 -19.73 10.44 3.66
CA ASP A 60 -19.00 9.52 4.56
C ASP A 60 -18.32 10.22 5.74
N GLY A 61 -17.98 11.50 5.59
CA GLY A 61 -17.30 12.28 6.63
C GLY A 61 -15.81 11.94 6.79
N TRP A 62 -15.18 12.53 7.81
CA TRP A 62 -13.72 12.47 8.04
C TRP A 62 -13.34 11.95 9.45
N GLN A 63 -14.33 11.66 10.30
CA GLN A 63 -14.14 11.40 11.72
C GLN A 63 -13.27 10.15 11.99
N ASP A 64 -13.36 9.16 11.10
CA ASP A 64 -12.69 7.87 11.18
C ASP A 64 -11.63 7.67 10.08
N ALA A 65 -11.15 8.75 9.44
CA ALA A 65 -10.17 8.67 8.36
C ALA A 65 -8.77 8.23 8.81
N GLY A 66 -8.52 8.10 10.12
CA GLY A 66 -7.27 7.56 10.64
C GLY A 66 -6.05 8.49 10.55
N PHE A 67 -6.21 9.76 10.14
CA PHE A 67 -5.07 10.69 9.94
C PHE A 67 -4.38 11.18 11.22
N LYS A 68 -4.79 10.69 12.39
CA LYS A 68 -4.22 11.12 13.67
C LYS A 68 -2.99 10.26 13.98
N PHE A 69 -1.83 10.89 14.07
CA PHE A 69 -0.62 10.24 14.55
C PHE A 69 -0.73 9.91 16.04
N ASN A 70 -0.45 8.66 16.41
CA ASN A 70 -0.45 8.23 17.80
C ASN A 70 0.97 8.13 18.40
N LEU A 71 1.78 9.16 18.19
CA LEU A 71 3.20 9.14 18.58
C LEU A 71 3.41 9.18 20.09
N LYS A 72 2.46 9.68 20.88
CA LYS A 72 2.64 9.79 22.34
C LYS A 72 2.45 8.47 23.06
N THR A 73 1.40 7.72 22.72
CA THR A 73 1.06 6.47 23.43
C THR A 73 1.41 5.23 22.62
N GLY A 74 1.61 5.33 21.30
CA GLY A 74 1.85 4.19 20.42
C GLY A 74 3.23 4.15 19.77
N TRP A 75 4.20 4.99 20.19
CA TRP A 75 5.53 5.09 19.55
C TRP A 75 6.23 3.72 19.36
N TYR A 76 6.08 2.82 20.33
CA TYR A 76 6.69 1.49 20.29
C TYR A 76 6.14 0.63 19.14
N TRP A 77 4.88 0.80 18.74
CA TRP A 77 4.33 0.09 17.57
C TRP A 77 4.96 0.56 16.26
N TYR A 78 5.34 1.84 16.16
CA TYR A 78 6.09 2.33 15.00
C TYR A 78 7.48 1.71 14.93
N LEU A 79 8.16 1.53 16.09
CA LEU A 79 9.42 0.82 16.13
C LEU A 79 9.28 -0.66 15.75
N VAL A 80 8.24 -1.33 16.26
CA VAL A 80 7.94 -2.72 15.88
C VAL A 80 7.71 -2.82 14.37
N ALA A 81 6.92 -1.92 13.79
CA ALA A 81 6.66 -1.90 12.35
C ALA A 81 7.94 -1.64 11.52
N LEU A 82 8.86 -0.81 12.01
CA LEU A 82 10.16 -0.58 11.36
C LEU A 82 11.13 -1.76 11.53
N ALA A 83 11.07 -2.48 12.64
CA ALA A 83 11.97 -3.59 12.94
C ALA A 83 11.57 -4.91 12.27
N ILE A 84 10.27 -5.15 12.06
CA ILE A 84 9.79 -6.41 11.48
C ILE A 84 10.42 -6.70 10.09
N PRO A 85 10.38 -5.79 9.10
CA PRO A 85 10.94 -6.07 7.77
C PRO A 85 12.41 -6.49 7.76
N PRO A 86 13.36 -5.78 8.43
CA PRO A 86 14.76 -6.21 8.46
C PRO A 86 14.94 -7.53 9.23
N ILE A 87 14.19 -7.76 10.32
CA ILE A 87 14.26 -9.02 11.06
C ILE A 87 13.81 -10.19 10.17
N VAL A 88 12.66 -10.07 9.51
CA VAL A 88 12.14 -11.10 8.59
C VAL A 88 13.10 -11.33 7.43
N THR A 89 13.68 -10.25 6.88
CA THR A 89 14.67 -10.34 5.80
C THR A 89 15.87 -11.17 6.24
N LEU A 90 16.44 -10.92 7.42
CA LEU A 90 17.55 -11.69 7.95
C LEU A 90 17.18 -13.15 8.23
N LEU A 91 16.00 -13.38 8.82
CA LEU A 91 15.48 -14.72 9.11
C LEU A 91 15.29 -15.58 7.85
N VAL A 92 15.03 -14.96 6.70
CA VAL A 92 14.89 -15.67 5.41
C VAL A 92 16.24 -15.78 4.69
N MET A 93 16.98 -14.68 4.59
CA MET A 93 18.23 -14.64 3.81
C MET A 93 19.35 -15.44 4.45
N VAL A 94 19.49 -15.43 5.78
CA VAL A 94 20.59 -16.16 6.45
C VAL A 94 20.48 -17.67 6.22
N PRO A 95 19.35 -18.34 6.49
CA PRO A 95 19.21 -19.77 6.18
C PRO A 95 19.36 -20.07 4.69
N ALA A 96 18.82 -19.22 3.81
CA ALA A 96 18.95 -19.39 2.37
C ALA A 96 20.42 -19.32 1.91
N GLY A 97 21.21 -18.40 2.47
CA GLY A 97 22.64 -18.29 2.19
C GLY A 97 23.44 -19.47 2.75
N LEU A 98 23.11 -19.94 3.95
CA LEU A 98 23.74 -21.13 4.54
C LEU A 98 23.43 -22.42 3.77
N ALA A 99 22.26 -22.49 3.14
CA ALA A 99 21.85 -23.59 2.28
C ALA A 99 22.34 -23.46 0.82
N ASP A 100 23.15 -22.43 0.52
CA ASP A 100 23.63 -22.11 -0.84
C ASP A 100 22.49 -21.92 -1.86
N ALA A 101 21.29 -21.54 -1.38
CA ALA A 101 20.10 -21.31 -2.21
C ALA A 101 20.07 -19.89 -2.83
N ILE A 102 20.90 -18.98 -2.31
CA ILE A 102 21.07 -17.62 -2.83
C ILE A 102 22.56 -17.25 -2.84
N SER A 103 22.98 -16.45 -3.83
CA SER A 103 24.33 -15.86 -3.84
C SER A 103 24.33 -14.52 -3.08
N LEU A 104 25.37 -14.32 -2.27
CA LEU A 104 25.65 -13.05 -1.58
C LEU A 104 26.85 -12.31 -2.18
N ASP A 105 27.35 -12.75 -3.35
CA ASP A 105 28.58 -12.23 -3.94
C ASP A 105 28.49 -10.72 -4.24
N GLY A 106 27.32 -10.26 -4.70
CA GLY A 106 27.08 -8.83 -4.94
C GLY A 106 27.17 -8.00 -3.66
N LEU A 107 26.68 -8.53 -2.53
CA LEU A 107 26.78 -7.87 -1.22
C LEU A 107 28.22 -7.86 -0.72
N MET A 108 28.98 -8.94 -0.94
CA MET A 108 30.39 -9.03 -0.55
C MET A 108 31.27 -8.10 -1.40
N ALA A 109 31.00 -8.01 -2.71
CA ALA A 109 31.78 -7.20 -3.64
C ALA A 109 31.51 -5.70 -3.51
N GLN A 110 30.25 -5.30 -3.29
CA GLN A 110 29.85 -3.88 -3.21
C GLN A 110 29.74 -3.37 -1.77
N GLY A 111 29.72 -4.27 -0.79
CA GLY A 111 29.63 -3.98 0.62
C GLY A 111 28.22 -3.60 1.10
N VAL A 112 28.06 -3.61 2.42
CA VAL A 112 26.79 -3.31 3.10
C VAL A 112 26.32 -1.87 2.84
N GLY A 113 27.24 -0.93 2.65
CA GLY A 113 26.91 0.47 2.36
C GLY A 113 26.12 0.64 1.05
N ALA A 114 26.54 -0.04 -0.02
CA ALA A 114 25.84 0.00 -1.31
C ALA A 114 24.43 -0.62 -1.19
N PHE A 115 24.32 -1.74 -0.47
CA PHE A 115 23.03 -2.37 -0.19
C PHE A 115 22.10 -1.43 0.59
N LEU A 116 22.58 -0.80 1.67
CA LEU A 116 21.79 0.15 2.45
C LEU A 116 21.37 1.36 1.61
N GLY A 117 22.23 1.84 0.71
CA GLY A 117 21.88 2.90 -0.23
C GLY A 117 20.72 2.52 -1.16
N LEU A 118 20.79 1.34 -1.78
CA LEU A 118 19.72 0.81 -2.63
C LEU A 118 18.43 0.55 -1.84
N ALA A 119 18.55 -0.01 -0.64
CA ALA A 119 17.42 -0.24 0.25
C ALA A 119 16.74 1.08 0.63
N ALA A 120 17.51 2.13 0.93
CA ALA A 120 16.97 3.45 1.29
C ALA A 120 16.21 4.10 0.13
N VAL A 121 16.75 4.07 -1.11
CA VAL A 121 16.06 4.61 -2.30
C VAL A 121 14.78 3.81 -2.58
N THR A 122 14.85 2.49 -2.50
CA THR A 122 13.69 1.60 -2.71
C THR A 122 12.62 1.83 -1.64
N PHE A 123 13.04 1.98 -0.38
CA PHE A 123 12.16 2.31 0.74
C PHE A 123 11.49 3.67 0.53
N ALA A 124 12.23 4.70 0.13
CA ALA A 124 11.67 6.02 -0.14
C ALA A 124 10.61 5.98 -1.25
N GLY A 125 10.89 5.32 -2.37
CA GLY A 125 9.92 5.12 -3.44
C GLY A 125 8.68 4.34 -2.97
N SER A 126 8.89 3.28 -2.18
CA SER A 126 7.80 2.47 -1.62
C SER A 126 6.96 3.26 -0.62
N MET A 127 7.55 4.14 0.19
CA MET A 127 6.83 5.03 1.11
C MET A 127 5.90 5.97 0.35
N VAL A 128 6.39 6.61 -0.71
CA VAL A 128 5.56 7.50 -1.55
C VAL A 128 4.39 6.73 -2.14
N LYS A 129 4.66 5.56 -2.73
CA LYS A 129 3.62 4.68 -3.30
C LYS A 129 2.60 4.25 -2.24
N ASN A 130 3.07 3.86 -1.06
CA ASN A 130 2.22 3.39 0.03
C ASN A 130 1.34 4.50 0.62
N ILE A 131 1.70 5.80 0.53
CA ILE A 131 0.78 6.87 0.93
C ILE A 131 -0.55 6.74 0.16
N PHE A 132 -0.51 6.53 -1.16
CA PHE A 132 -1.74 6.39 -1.95
C PHE A 132 -2.55 5.16 -1.57
N GLU A 133 -1.87 4.02 -1.37
CA GLU A 133 -2.54 2.78 -0.96
C GLU A 133 -3.12 2.87 0.44
N GLU A 134 -2.38 3.39 1.42
CA GLU A 134 -2.86 3.49 2.80
C GLU A 134 -4.05 4.44 2.90
N PHE A 135 -4.08 5.53 2.14
CA PHE A 135 -5.26 6.41 2.10
C PHE A 135 -6.49 5.71 1.50
N ALA A 136 -6.31 4.84 0.51
CA ALA A 136 -7.40 4.09 -0.09
C ALA A 136 -7.92 2.97 0.84
N TRP A 137 -7.01 2.20 1.43
CA TRP A 137 -7.38 1.00 2.19
C TRP A 137 -7.67 1.33 3.66
N ARG A 138 -6.67 1.82 4.38
CA ARG A 138 -6.77 2.11 5.82
C ARG A 138 -7.49 3.44 6.08
N GLY A 139 -7.35 4.39 5.15
CA GLY A 139 -8.00 5.69 5.22
C GLY A 139 -9.46 5.69 4.72
N TYR A 140 -9.91 4.68 3.97
CA TYR A 140 -11.29 4.62 3.47
C TYR A 140 -11.94 3.25 3.59
N LEU A 141 -11.46 2.23 2.87
CA LEU A 141 -12.18 0.95 2.75
C LEU A 141 -12.40 0.23 4.09
N ALA A 142 -11.36 0.10 4.90
CA ALA A 142 -11.43 -0.60 6.19
C ALA A 142 -12.41 0.07 7.16
N PRO A 143 -12.37 1.41 7.40
CA PRO A 143 -13.38 2.10 8.20
C PRO A 143 -14.81 1.95 7.66
N ARG A 144 -14.97 1.91 6.33
CA ARG A 144 -16.31 1.70 5.73
C ARG A 144 -16.84 0.28 5.93
N PHE A 145 -15.97 -0.74 5.93
CA PHE A 145 -16.34 -2.10 6.31
C PHE A 145 -16.68 -2.21 7.79
N GLU A 146 -15.95 -1.53 8.67
CA GLU A 146 -16.31 -1.45 10.10
C GLU A 146 -17.66 -0.77 10.31
N ALA A 147 -17.92 0.36 9.61
CA ALA A 147 -19.21 1.05 9.65
C ALA A 147 -20.35 0.18 9.11
N ALA A 148 -20.07 -0.72 8.16
CA ALA A 148 -20.99 -1.73 7.66
C ALA A 148 -21.12 -2.96 8.58
N ARG A 149 -20.44 -2.97 9.73
CA ARG A 149 -20.39 -4.08 10.70
C ARG A 149 -19.84 -5.39 10.13
N LEU A 150 -18.91 -5.30 9.18
CA LEU A 150 -18.19 -6.46 8.70
C LEU A 150 -17.32 -7.03 9.82
N HIS A 151 -17.23 -8.36 9.90
CA HIS A 151 -16.41 -9.02 10.91
C HIS A 151 -14.93 -8.59 10.77
N PRO A 152 -14.20 -8.30 11.87
CA PRO A 152 -12.81 -7.82 11.80
C PRO A 152 -11.88 -8.71 10.96
N PHE A 153 -11.98 -10.04 11.08
CA PHE A 153 -11.22 -10.95 10.22
C PHE A 153 -11.53 -10.79 8.73
N ALA A 154 -12.80 -10.61 8.35
CA ALA A 154 -13.17 -10.41 6.96
C ALA A 154 -12.70 -9.03 6.46
N ASN A 155 -12.75 -8.00 7.32
CA ASN A 155 -12.19 -6.69 7.00
C ASN A 155 -10.68 -6.78 6.73
N ALA A 156 -9.92 -7.39 7.64
CA ALA A 156 -8.48 -7.59 7.47
C ALA A 156 -8.16 -8.39 6.20
N ALA A 157 -8.85 -9.51 5.96
CA ALA A 157 -8.62 -10.34 4.78
C ALA A 157 -8.89 -9.61 3.44
N LEU A 158 -9.84 -8.66 3.42
CA LEU A 158 -10.19 -7.90 2.21
C LEU A 158 -9.33 -6.64 2.02
N THR A 159 -8.68 -6.15 3.07
CA THR A 159 -7.97 -4.86 3.05
C THR A 159 -6.45 -4.97 3.28
N GLY A 160 -5.97 -6.15 3.68
CA GLY A 160 -4.55 -6.44 3.92
C GLY A 160 -4.15 -6.37 5.38
#